data_AF-A0A965PPG1-F1
#
_entry.id   AF-A0A965PPG1-F1
#
_cell.length_a   1.000
_cell.length_b   1.000
_cell.length_c   1.000
_cell.angle_alpha   90.00
_cell.angle_beta   90.00
_cell.angle_gamma   90.00
#
_symmetry.space_group_name_H-M   'P 1'
#
loop_
_entity.id
_entity.type
_entity.pdbx_description
1 polymer ?
#
loop_
_entity_poly.entity_id
_entity_poly.type
_entity_poly.pdbx_seq_one_letter_code
_entity_poly.pdbx_strand_id
1 'polypeptide(L)'
;RGDVEEAVGNLQLRALAALVAIHYMVDVVTVAIVQPLAGPPSVCRYEAWDLDKAAAEIDEIMAKANATNQPRNPGPWCQYCRAAGTDRCPESQRNLVTVAATQADPALTADLGRWLDAADAAEEAIANLRAQAKDILQSGGTVPGWTLKPGRFTESITDPELVAGRFGMLHKDPEEARKAFLRTVSVGKGKLKDEVAKATGEKGKALDARMQALLERATESKLSAPSLARVKGGQS
;
A
#
# COMPACT_ATOMS: atom_id res chain seq x y z
N ARG A 1 2.04 2.43 -4.12
CA ARG A 1 2.11 3.08 -5.46
C ARG A 1 2.62 1.98 -6.37
N GLY A 2 1.76 1.42 -7.22
CA GLY A 2 2.02 0.15 -7.90
C GLY A 2 2.92 0.37 -9.11
N ASP A 3 3.94 -0.47 -9.25
CA ASP A 3 4.55 -0.72 -10.55
C ASP A 3 3.45 -1.21 -11.48
N VAL A 4 3.31 -0.55 -12.62
CA VAL A 4 2.36 -0.95 -13.65
C VAL A 4 3.19 -1.63 -14.73
N GLU A 5 2.75 -2.80 -15.17
CA GLU A 5 3.41 -3.53 -16.25
C GLU A 5 3.59 -2.62 -17.48
N GLU A 6 4.75 -2.74 -18.14
CA GLU A 6 5.02 -2.04 -19.39
C GLU A 6 3.94 -2.38 -20.43
N ALA A 7 3.68 -1.43 -21.35
CA ALA A 7 2.61 -1.54 -22.32
C ALA A 7 2.65 -2.83 -23.15
N VAL A 8 3.84 -3.37 -23.41
CA VAL A 8 4.04 -4.63 -24.17
C VAL A 8 3.51 -5.86 -23.41
N GLY A 9 3.70 -5.91 -22.09
CA GLY A 9 3.31 -7.03 -21.25
C GLY A 9 1.87 -6.95 -20.73
N ASN A 10 1.23 -5.78 -20.85
CA ASN A 10 -0.04 -5.51 -20.19
C ASN A 10 -1.24 -6.19 -20.89
N LEU A 11 -1.80 -7.21 -20.25
CA LEU A 11 -2.93 -7.98 -20.78
C LEU A 11 -4.20 -7.13 -20.97
N GLN A 12 -4.43 -6.14 -20.09
CA GLN A 12 -5.61 -5.26 -20.21
C GLN A 12 -5.51 -4.37 -21.45
N LEU A 13 -4.33 -3.80 -21.72
CA LEU A 13 -4.12 -3.00 -22.93
C LEU A 13 -4.23 -3.81 -24.20
N ARG A 14 -3.72 -5.05 -24.20
CA ARG A 14 -3.88 -5.98 -25.32
C ARG A 14 -5.37 -6.22 -25.61
N ALA A 15 -6.17 -6.44 -24.56
CA ALA A 15 -7.60 -6.62 -24.72
C ALA A 15 -8.32 -5.38 -25.27
N LEU A 16 -7.97 -4.20 -24.76
CA LEU A 16 -8.51 -2.93 -25.25
C LEU A 16 -8.10 -2.67 -26.71
N ALA A 17 -6.87 -3.01 -27.10
CA ALA A 17 -6.39 -2.85 -28.48
C ALA A 17 -7.21 -3.71 -29.45
N ALA A 18 -7.47 -4.97 -29.12
CA ALA A 18 -8.32 -5.85 -29.92
C ALA A 18 -9.76 -5.30 -30.05
N LEU A 19 -10.36 -4.80 -28.97
CA LEU A 19 -11.69 -4.21 -29.01
C LEU A 19 -11.75 -2.96 -29.89
N VAL A 20 -10.74 -2.09 -29.83
CA VAL A 20 -10.63 -0.91 -30.70
C VAL A 20 -10.50 -1.34 -32.16
N ALA A 21 -9.66 -2.32 -32.47
CA ALA A 21 -9.48 -2.85 -33.82
C ALA A 21 -10.80 -3.38 -34.40
N ILE A 22 -11.54 -4.18 -33.63
CA ILE A 22 -12.85 -4.72 -34.03
C ILE A 22 -13.88 -3.59 -34.22
N HIS A 23 -13.95 -2.65 -33.27
CA HIS A 23 -14.99 -1.61 -33.29
C HIS A 23 -14.80 -0.61 -34.42
N TYR A 24 -13.55 -0.23 -34.71
CA TYR A 24 -13.22 0.77 -35.72
C TYR A 24 -12.72 0.18 -37.04
N MET A 25 -12.61 -1.15 -37.14
CA MET A 25 -12.12 -1.88 -38.32
C MET A 25 -10.74 -1.38 -38.76
N VAL A 26 -9.77 -1.40 -37.84
CA VAL A 26 -8.39 -0.96 -38.10
C VAL A 26 -7.40 -2.11 -37.90
N ASP A 27 -6.38 -2.16 -38.76
CA ASP A 27 -5.36 -3.22 -38.76
C ASP A 27 -4.16 -2.91 -37.84
N VAL A 28 -4.11 -1.71 -37.27
CA VAL A 28 -3.00 -1.24 -36.45
C VAL A 28 -3.53 -0.40 -35.29
N VAL A 29 -3.15 -0.77 -34.08
CA VAL A 29 -3.49 -0.01 -32.86
C VAL A 29 -2.23 0.27 -32.05
N THR A 30 -2.03 1.52 -31.66
CA THR A 30 -0.95 1.92 -30.76
C THR A 30 -1.53 2.32 -29.41
N VAL A 31 -1.04 1.70 -28.35
CA VAL A 31 -1.45 1.96 -26.96
C VAL A 31 -0.30 2.61 -26.21
N ALA A 32 -0.62 3.42 -25.19
CA ALA A 32 0.37 4.02 -24.32
C ALA A 32 -0.10 4.07 -22.87
N ILE A 33 0.80 3.74 -21.93
CA ILE A 33 0.63 4.00 -20.50
C ILE A 33 1.37 5.31 -20.20
N VAL A 34 0.60 6.36 -19.93
CA VAL A 34 1.14 7.67 -19.56
C VAL A 34 1.08 7.82 -18.04
N GLN A 35 2.25 7.87 -17.40
CA GLN A 35 2.38 8.10 -15.96
C GLN A 35 3.09 9.44 -15.72
N PRO A 36 2.37 10.54 -15.41
CA PRO A 36 2.94 11.90 -15.36
C PRO A 36 4.15 12.07 -14.42
N LEU A 37 4.31 11.18 -13.44
CA LEU A 37 5.34 11.25 -12.40
C LEU A 37 6.33 10.08 -12.44
N ALA A 38 6.21 9.15 -13.40
CA ALA A 38 7.05 7.95 -13.48
C ALA A 38 7.99 7.93 -14.71
N GLY A 39 8.01 9.00 -15.50
CA GLY A 39 8.92 9.17 -16.63
C GLY A 39 8.21 9.11 -17.99
N PRO A 40 8.93 8.76 -19.07
CA PRO A 40 8.37 8.74 -20.41
C PRO A 40 7.26 7.67 -20.55
N PRO A 41 6.27 7.88 -21.42
CA PRO A 41 5.21 6.90 -21.65
C PRO A 41 5.77 5.57 -22.13
N SER A 42 5.23 4.47 -21.60
CA SER A 42 5.43 3.14 -22.18
C SER A 42 4.45 2.98 -23.35
N VAL A 43 4.95 2.61 -24.53
CA VAL A 43 4.15 2.54 -25.77
C VAL A 43 4.29 1.14 -26.37
N CYS A 44 3.20 0.61 -26.92
CA CYS A 44 3.20 -0.64 -27.66
C CYS A 44 2.32 -0.49 -28.92
N ARG A 45 2.77 -1.06 -30.03
CA ARG A 45 2.04 -1.08 -31.30
C ARG A 45 1.68 -2.52 -31.63
N TYR A 46 0.40 -2.76 -31.87
CA TYR A 46 -0.17 -4.02 -32.31
C TYR A 46 -0.46 -3.94 -33.81
N GLU A 47 -0.01 -4.94 -34.57
CA GLU A 47 -0.39 -5.14 -35.96
C GLU A 47 -1.54 -6.15 -36.08
N ALA A 48 -2.11 -6.30 -37.28
CA ALA A 48 -3.27 -7.15 -37.53
C ALA A 48 -3.14 -8.55 -36.91
N TRP A 49 -1.99 -9.20 -37.10
CA TRP A 49 -1.73 -10.52 -36.52
C TRP A 49 -1.71 -10.53 -34.99
N ASP A 50 -1.19 -9.48 -34.36
CA ASP A 50 -1.17 -9.37 -32.90
C ASP A 50 -2.58 -9.14 -32.35
N LEU A 51 -3.39 -8.38 -33.09
CA LEU A 51 -4.80 -8.11 -32.77
C LEU A 51 -5.66 -9.36 -32.89
N ASP A 52 -5.44 -10.19 -33.92
CA ASP A 52 -6.12 -11.48 -34.08
C ASP A 52 -5.78 -12.44 -32.94
N LYS A 53 -4.49 -12.52 -32.57
CA LYS A 53 -4.05 -13.32 -31.42
C LYS A 53 -4.63 -12.81 -30.11
N ALA A 54 -4.65 -11.50 -29.91
CA ALA A 54 -5.23 -10.87 -28.73
C ALA A 54 -6.73 -11.21 -28.62
N ALA A 55 -7.47 -11.12 -29.73
CA ALA A 55 -8.89 -11.49 -29.75
C ALA A 55 -9.11 -12.95 -29.36
N ALA A 56 -8.34 -13.89 -29.94
CA ALA A 56 -8.42 -15.30 -29.60
C ALA A 56 -8.09 -15.58 -28.12
N GLU A 57 -7.07 -14.93 -27.57
CA GLU A 57 -6.70 -15.06 -26.15
C GLU A 57 -7.83 -14.56 -25.23
N ILE A 58 -8.47 -13.44 -25.57
CA ILE A 58 -9.61 -12.90 -24.81
C ILE A 58 -10.80 -13.87 -24.86
N ASP A 59 -11.10 -14.43 -26.03
CA ASP A 59 -12.18 -15.41 -26.19
C ASP A 59 -11.95 -16.65 -25.32
N GLU A 60 -10.71 -17.15 -25.25
CA GLU A 60 -10.35 -18.25 -24.35
C GLU A 60 -10.53 -17.88 -22.88
N ILE A 61 -10.10 -16.68 -22.47
CA ILE A 61 -10.26 -16.18 -21.10
C ILE A 61 -11.74 -16.06 -20.75
N MET A 62 -12.56 -15.53 -21.67
CA MET A 62 -14.00 -15.39 -21.51
C MET A 62 -14.69 -16.75 -21.42
N ALA A 63 -14.28 -17.72 -22.24
CA ALA A 63 -14.80 -19.07 -22.18
C ALA A 63 -14.50 -19.73 -20.82
N LYS A 64 -13.27 -19.58 -20.31
CA LYS A 64 -12.86 -20.07 -18.99
C LYS A 64 -13.61 -19.36 -17.86
N ALA A 65 -13.77 -18.04 -17.95
CA ALA A 65 -14.48 -17.25 -16.94
C ALA A 65 -15.97 -17.59 -16.84
N ASN A 66 -16.61 -17.95 -17.96
CA ASN A 66 -18.02 -18.32 -18.03
C ASN A 66 -18.27 -19.82 -17.82
N ALA A 67 -17.22 -20.63 -17.63
CA ALA A 67 -17.38 -22.05 -17.39
C ALA A 67 -18.11 -22.31 -16.05
N THR A 68 -18.97 -23.33 -16.04
CA THR A 68 -19.69 -23.73 -14.82
C THR A 68 -18.69 -24.12 -13.72
N ASN A 69 -18.89 -23.61 -12.52
CA ASN A 69 -18.07 -23.91 -11.34
C ASN A 69 -16.59 -23.50 -11.46
N GLN A 70 -16.30 -22.42 -12.20
CA GLN A 70 -14.95 -21.87 -12.28
C GLN A 70 -14.41 -21.53 -10.86
N PRO A 71 -13.20 -22.00 -10.50
CA PRO A 71 -12.67 -21.80 -9.16
C PRO A 71 -12.44 -20.32 -8.86
N ARG A 72 -12.77 -19.92 -7.63
CA ARG A 72 -12.43 -18.58 -7.12
C ARG A 72 -11.04 -18.66 -6.48
N ASN A 73 -10.12 -17.84 -6.96
CA ASN A 73 -8.78 -17.76 -6.40
C ASN A 73 -8.66 -16.49 -5.55
N PRO A 74 -8.68 -16.59 -4.20
CA PRO A 74 -8.44 -15.43 -3.35
C PRO A 74 -6.97 -14.98 -3.48
N GLY A 75 -6.75 -13.66 -3.42
CA GLY A 75 -5.42 -13.07 -3.58
C GLY A 75 -5.42 -11.59 -3.23
N PRO A 76 -4.31 -10.86 -3.47
CA PRO A 76 -4.17 -9.45 -3.07
C PRO A 76 -5.23 -8.51 -3.66
N TRP A 77 -5.94 -8.91 -4.71
CA TRP A 77 -7.06 -8.16 -5.29
C TRP A 77 -8.33 -8.20 -4.44
N CYS A 78 -8.44 -9.11 -3.46
CA CYS A 78 -9.60 -9.23 -2.58
C CYS A 78 -9.84 -7.94 -1.78
N GLN A 79 -8.81 -7.17 -1.43
CA GLN A 79 -8.92 -5.87 -0.74
C GLN A 79 -9.75 -4.84 -1.49
N TYR A 80 -9.85 -4.98 -2.82
CA TYR A 80 -10.64 -4.08 -3.67
C TYR A 80 -12.01 -4.67 -4.04
N CYS A 81 -12.28 -5.92 -3.65
CA CYS A 81 -13.51 -6.62 -4.02
C CYS A 81 -14.67 -6.19 -3.10
N ARG A 82 -15.72 -5.61 -3.68
CA ARG A 82 -16.94 -5.21 -2.94
C ARG A 82 -17.71 -6.36 -2.31
N ALA A 83 -17.48 -7.58 -2.77
CA ALA A 83 -18.08 -8.77 -2.17
C ALA A 83 -17.28 -9.25 -0.95
N ALA A 84 -16.00 -8.88 -0.81
CA ALA A 84 -15.17 -9.33 0.29
C ALA A 84 -15.76 -8.91 1.64
N GLY A 85 -15.81 -9.86 2.58
CA GLY A 85 -16.43 -9.68 3.90
C GLY A 85 -17.97 -9.67 3.92
N THR A 86 -18.63 -9.76 2.76
CA THR A 86 -20.10 -9.85 2.67
C THR A 86 -20.58 -11.28 2.46
N ASP A 87 -21.89 -11.49 2.53
CA ASP A 87 -22.56 -12.75 2.23
C ASP A 87 -22.39 -13.23 0.77
N ARG A 88 -22.04 -12.31 -0.14
CA ARG A 88 -21.80 -12.62 -1.56
C ARG A 88 -20.42 -13.24 -1.84
N CYS A 89 -19.53 -13.28 -0.86
CA CYS A 89 -18.20 -13.88 -0.99
C CYS A 89 -18.05 -15.14 -0.14
N PRO A 90 -18.23 -16.34 -0.72
CA PRO A 90 -18.08 -17.60 0.01
C PRO A 90 -16.65 -17.79 0.54
N GLU A 91 -15.62 -17.29 -0.15
CA GLU A 91 -14.23 -17.40 0.32
C GLU A 91 -13.97 -16.54 1.56
N SER A 92 -14.51 -15.31 1.61
CA SER A 92 -14.43 -14.48 2.81
C SER A 92 -15.18 -15.12 3.98
N GLN A 93 -16.37 -15.69 3.73
CA GLN A 93 -17.12 -16.38 4.76
C GLN A 93 -16.38 -17.63 5.29
N ARG A 94 -15.82 -18.45 4.40
CA ARG A 94 -15.03 -19.63 4.78
C ARG A 94 -13.85 -19.23 5.66
N ASN A 95 -13.09 -18.20 5.29
CA ASN A 95 -11.94 -17.77 6.08
C ASN A 95 -12.38 -17.26 7.47
N LEU A 96 -13.45 -16.46 7.54
CA LEU A 96 -14.01 -15.99 8.81
C LEU A 96 -14.52 -17.14 9.70
N VAL A 97 -15.21 -18.13 9.11
CA VAL A 97 -15.68 -19.33 9.83
C VAL A 97 -14.50 -20.18 10.30
N THR A 98 -13.49 -20.38 9.45
CA THR A 98 -12.27 -21.10 9.80
C THR A 98 -11.60 -20.48 11.01
N VAL A 99 -11.42 -19.15 11.03
CA VAL A 99 -10.86 -18.44 12.20
C VAL A 99 -11.77 -18.52 13.43
N ALA A 100 -13.09 -18.39 13.26
CA ALA A 100 -14.04 -18.44 14.38
C ALA A 100 -14.20 -19.85 14.99
N ALA A 101 -14.01 -20.90 14.18
CA ALA A 101 -14.07 -22.30 14.62
C ALA A 101 -12.80 -22.76 15.34
N THR A 102 -11.71 -22.00 15.25
CA THR A 102 -10.47 -22.26 15.98
C THR A 102 -10.63 -21.88 17.45
N GLN A 103 -11.29 -22.73 18.23
CA GLN A 103 -11.02 -22.74 19.67
C GLN A 103 -9.56 -23.15 19.84
N ALA A 104 -8.78 -22.32 20.53
CA ALA A 104 -7.34 -22.46 20.69
C ALA A 104 -7.00 -23.79 21.40
N ASP A 105 -6.87 -24.86 20.62
CA ASP A 105 -6.30 -26.13 21.05
C ASP A 105 -4.76 -25.97 21.12
N PRO A 106 -4.11 -26.24 22.25
CA PRO A 106 -2.65 -26.22 22.36
C PRO A 106 -1.91 -27.13 21.36
N ALA A 107 -2.61 -28.07 20.71
CA ALA A 107 -2.08 -28.93 19.65
C ALA A 107 -2.02 -28.28 18.25
N LEU A 108 -2.38 -26.98 18.11
CA LEU A 108 -2.36 -26.19 16.86
C LEU A 108 -0.96 -25.96 16.22
N THR A 109 0.06 -26.70 16.63
CA THR A 109 1.45 -26.51 16.18
C THR A 109 1.76 -27.17 14.84
N ALA A 110 1.07 -28.25 14.46
CA ALA A 110 1.38 -28.98 13.22
C ALA A 110 0.95 -28.23 11.93
N ASP A 111 0.02 -27.27 12.05
CA ASP A 111 -0.54 -26.56 10.89
C ASP A 111 -0.64 -25.04 11.12
N LEU A 112 0.22 -24.48 11.96
CA LEU A 112 0.15 -23.06 12.34
C LEU A 112 0.22 -22.11 11.14
N GLY A 113 0.89 -22.51 10.05
CA GLY A 113 0.99 -21.75 8.80
C GLY A 113 -0.37 -21.48 8.14
N ARG A 114 -1.20 -22.51 7.92
CA ARG A 114 -2.53 -22.31 7.31
C ARG A 114 -3.43 -21.42 8.16
N TRP A 115 -3.25 -21.47 9.49
CA TRP A 115 -4.04 -20.67 10.43
C TRP A 115 -3.61 -19.21 10.41
N LEU A 116 -2.31 -18.93 10.26
CA LEU A 116 -1.80 -17.59 10.03
C LEU A 116 -2.30 -17.04 8.68
N ASP A 117 -2.31 -17.84 7.61
CA ASP A 117 -2.86 -17.41 6.32
C ASP A 117 -4.38 -17.13 6.40
N ALA A 118 -5.13 -17.96 7.14
CA ALA A 118 -6.56 -17.72 7.38
C ALA A 118 -6.79 -16.46 8.24
N ALA A 119 -5.92 -16.21 9.22
CA ALA A 119 -5.96 -15.00 10.06
C ALA A 119 -5.67 -13.74 9.24
N ASP A 120 -4.63 -13.74 8.39
CA ASP A 120 -4.32 -12.63 7.48
C ASP A 120 -5.52 -12.31 6.57
N ALA A 121 -6.15 -13.34 5.99
CA ALA A 121 -7.34 -13.17 5.15
C ALA A 121 -8.55 -12.66 5.95
N ALA A 122 -8.70 -13.06 7.22
CA ALA A 122 -9.73 -12.56 8.10
C ALA A 122 -9.48 -11.10 8.51
N GLU A 123 -8.23 -10.70 8.78
CA GLU A 123 -7.85 -9.30 9.04
C GLU A 123 -8.16 -8.40 7.85
N GLU A 124 -7.89 -8.85 6.63
CA GLU A 124 -8.25 -8.16 5.40
C GLU A 124 -9.78 -8.00 5.25
N ALA A 125 -10.54 -9.07 5.52
CA ALA A 125 -12.00 -9.01 5.51
C ALA A 125 -12.56 -8.03 6.58
N ILE A 126 -11.98 -8.04 7.79
CA ILE A 126 -12.32 -7.10 8.86
C ILE A 126 -12.00 -5.66 8.46
N ALA A 127 -10.85 -5.43 7.82
CA ALA A 127 -10.46 -4.11 7.32
C ALA A 127 -11.46 -3.59 6.28
N ASN A 128 -11.88 -4.44 5.34
CA ASN A 128 -12.87 -4.10 4.32
C ASN A 128 -14.25 -3.80 4.93
N LEU A 129 -14.70 -4.59 5.90
CA LEU A 129 -15.95 -4.33 6.62
C LEU A 129 -15.92 -2.99 7.37
N ARG A 130 -14.80 -2.67 8.03
CA ARG A 130 -14.61 -1.37 8.70
C ARG A 130 -14.57 -0.21 7.71
N ALA A 131 -13.94 -0.39 6.54
CA ALA A 131 -13.92 0.62 5.48
C ALA A 131 -15.34 0.88 4.96
N GLN A 132 -16.11 -0.17 4.65
CA GLN A 132 -17.51 -0.03 4.24
C GLN A 132 -18.37 0.67 5.30
N ALA A 133 -18.26 0.26 6.57
CA ALA A 133 -18.98 0.92 7.66
C ALA A 133 -18.60 2.41 7.78
N LYS A 134 -17.33 2.74 7.58
CA LYS A 134 -16.84 4.13 7.57
C LYS A 134 -17.44 4.93 6.41
N ASP A 135 -17.43 4.38 5.20
CA ASP A 135 -17.98 5.04 4.01
C ASP A 135 -19.49 5.30 4.16
N ILE A 136 -20.24 4.35 4.70
CA ILE A 136 -21.67 4.49 5.00
C ILE A 136 -21.89 5.65 5.98
N LEU A 137 -21.16 5.67 7.10
CA LEU A 137 -21.29 6.71 8.12
C LEU A 137 -20.83 8.09 7.60
N GLN A 138 -19.79 8.14 6.75
CA GLN A 138 -19.33 9.39 6.12
C GLN A 138 -20.33 9.94 5.10
N SER A 139 -21.08 9.05 4.42
CA SER A 139 -22.09 9.42 3.43
C SER A 139 -23.45 9.79 4.05
N GLY A 140 -23.53 9.88 5.38
CA GLY A 140 -24.75 10.21 6.12
C GLY A 140 -25.68 9.01 6.41
N GLY A 141 -25.24 7.78 6.09
CA GLY A 141 -25.94 6.56 6.49
C GLY A 141 -25.70 6.21 7.96
N THR A 142 -26.46 5.23 8.47
CA THR A 142 -26.34 4.76 9.85
C THR A 142 -25.89 3.29 9.90
N VAL A 143 -24.95 2.98 10.78
CA VAL A 143 -24.56 1.60 11.11
C VAL A 143 -24.96 1.35 12.57
N PRO A 144 -25.91 0.43 12.87
CA PRO A 144 -26.37 0.18 14.23
C PRO A 144 -25.24 -0.14 15.20
N GLY A 145 -25.16 0.57 16.32
CA GLY A 145 -24.13 0.39 17.35
C GLY A 145 -22.76 1.00 17.02
N TRP A 146 -22.60 1.66 15.87
CA TRP A 146 -21.34 2.26 15.43
C TRP A 146 -21.52 3.73 15.04
N THR A 147 -20.53 4.55 15.39
CA THR A 147 -20.48 5.97 15.01
C THR A 147 -19.03 6.36 14.68
N LEU A 148 -18.87 7.39 13.85
CA LEU A 148 -17.55 7.97 13.61
C LEU A 148 -17.20 8.89 14.76
N LYS A 149 -16.13 8.56 15.49
CA LYS A 149 -15.53 9.54 16.39
C LYS A 149 -15.03 10.73 15.56
N PRO A 150 -15.26 11.97 16.01
CA PRO A 150 -14.66 13.13 15.35
C PRO A 150 -13.15 12.94 15.24
N GLY A 151 -12.60 13.27 14.07
CA GLY A 151 -11.17 13.17 13.83
C GLY A 151 -10.41 13.92 14.91
N ARG A 152 -9.32 13.34 15.42
CA ARG A 152 -8.47 14.02 16.40
C ARG A 152 -7.90 15.27 15.73
N PHE A 153 -8.25 16.44 16.25
CA PHE A 153 -7.59 17.68 15.86
C PHE A 153 -6.15 17.62 16.36
N THR A 154 -5.20 17.61 15.43
CA THR A 154 -3.77 17.68 15.71
C THR A 154 -3.22 18.88 14.96
N GLU A 155 -2.78 19.89 15.70
CA GLU A 155 -2.04 21.02 15.13
C GLU A 155 -0.55 20.68 15.09
N SER A 156 0.07 21.01 13.96
CA SER A 156 1.52 20.96 13.79
C SER A 156 2.08 22.38 13.79
N ILE A 157 3.20 22.59 14.46
CA ILE A 157 3.96 23.84 14.36
C ILE A 157 4.51 23.97 12.94
N THR A 158 4.05 24.98 12.20
CA THR A 158 4.46 25.25 10.81
C THR A 158 5.74 26.07 10.72
N ASP A 159 6.04 26.87 11.74
CA ASP A 159 7.22 27.73 11.81
C ASP A 159 7.97 27.51 13.14
N PRO A 160 8.88 26.53 13.19
CA PRO A 160 9.67 26.25 14.38
C PRO A 160 10.61 27.39 14.79
N GLU A 161 11.09 28.20 13.84
CA GLU A 161 12.00 29.32 14.11
C GLU A 161 11.29 30.46 14.83
N LEU A 162 10.08 30.81 14.39
CA LEU A 162 9.24 31.80 15.07
C LEU A 162 8.90 31.36 16.49
N VAL A 163 8.59 30.08 16.70
CA VAL A 163 8.31 29.54 18.03
C VAL A 163 9.57 29.55 18.90
N ALA A 164 10.73 29.17 18.35
CA ALA A 164 12.01 29.24 19.06
C ALA A 164 12.37 30.68 19.48
N GLY A 165 12.14 31.66 18.60
CA GLY A 165 12.35 33.08 18.90
C GLY A 165 11.44 33.58 20.02
N ARG A 166 10.15 33.22 19.98
CA ARG A 166 9.19 33.54 21.05
C ARG A 166 9.54 32.85 22.37
N PHE A 167 9.99 31.59 22.30
CA PHE A 167 10.46 30.86 23.47
C PHE A 167 11.71 31.52 24.09
N GLY A 168 12.63 32.02 23.26
CA GLY A 168 13.80 32.78 23.67
C GLY A 168 13.48 34.02 24.50
N MET A 169 12.41 34.75 24.15
CA MET A 169 11.98 35.94 24.90
C MET A 169 11.48 35.63 26.33
N LEU A 170 11.16 34.37 26.64
CA LEU A 170 10.72 33.95 27.98
C LEU A 170 11.91 33.69 28.93
N HIS A 171 13.12 33.62 28.41
CA HIS A 171 14.33 33.28 29.16
C HIS A 171 15.26 34.50 29.27
N LYS A 172 15.91 34.67 30.43
CA LYS A 172 16.90 35.72 30.65
C LYS A 172 18.25 35.43 29.97
N ASP A 173 18.55 34.15 29.77
CA ASP A 173 19.76 33.65 29.13
C ASP A 173 19.42 33.02 27.77
N PRO A 174 19.85 33.61 26.64
CA PRO A 174 19.62 33.09 25.30
C PRO A 174 20.17 31.67 25.07
N GLU A 175 21.30 31.32 25.69
CA GLU A 175 21.93 30.00 25.51
C GLU A 175 21.12 28.90 26.20
N GLU A 176 20.63 29.17 27.41
CA GLU A 176 19.77 28.23 28.14
C GLU A 176 18.41 28.08 27.45
N ALA A 177 17.86 29.16 26.90
CA ALA A 177 16.64 29.13 26.12
C ALA A 177 16.77 28.20 24.90
N ARG A 178 17.88 28.32 24.16
CA ARG A 178 18.16 27.46 23.01
C ARG A 178 18.26 25.99 23.40
N LYS A 179 19.00 25.67 24.47
CA LYS A 179 19.14 24.29 24.97
C LYS A 179 17.80 23.72 25.43
N ALA A 180 17.01 24.50 26.16
CA ALA A 180 15.70 24.08 26.63
C ALA A 180 14.73 23.80 25.47
N PHE A 181 14.72 24.67 24.45
CA PHE A 181 13.90 24.46 23.25
C PHE A 181 14.31 23.18 22.49
N LEU A 182 15.62 22.95 22.28
CA LEU A 182 16.13 21.76 21.58
C LEU A 182 15.76 20.43 22.29
N ARG A 183 15.51 20.43 23.60
CA ARG A 183 15.00 19.24 24.32
C ARG A 183 13.57 18.87 23.96
N THR A 184 12.79 19.81 23.43
CA THR A 184 11.40 19.58 23.02
C THR A 184 11.28 19.11 21.57
N VAL A 185 12.35 19.23 20.79
CA VAL A 185 12.36 18.96 19.36
C VAL A 185 12.89 17.56 19.09
N SER A 186 12.14 16.76 18.35
CA SER A 186 12.61 15.52 17.78
C SER A 186 13.23 15.75 16.40
N VAL A 187 14.48 15.34 16.20
CA VAL A 187 15.15 15.43 14.89
C VAL A 187 14.92 14.16 14.09
N GLY A 188 14.21 14.28 12.96
CA GLY A 188 14.00 13.16 12.05
C GLY A 188 15.26 12.83 11.25
N LYS A 189 15.85 11.65 11.44
CA LYS A 189 17.10 11.22 10.77
C LYS A 189 17.06 11.35 9.24
N GLY A 190 15.91 11.08 8.61
CA GLY A 190 15.73 11.22 7.15
C GLY A 190 15.87 12.67 6.69
N LYS A 191 15.12 13.59 7.28
CA LYS A 191 15.19 15.03 6.94
C LYS A 191 16.58 15.61 7.23
N LEU A 192 17.20 15.20 8.34
CA LEU A 192 18.57 15.59 8.66
C LEU A 192 19.55 15.12 7.58
N LYS A 193 19.41 13.88 7.09
CA LYS A 193 20.23 13.36 5.98
C LYS A 193 20.05 14.16 4.70
N ASP A 194 18.82 14.59 4.38
CA ASP A 194 18.54 15.42 3.20
C ASP A 194 19.21 16.80 3.31
N GLU A 195 19.16 17.44 4.47
CA GLU A 195 19.84 18.73 4.70
C GLU A 195 21.36 18.58 4.69
N VAL A 196 21.91 17.49 5.23
CA VAL A 196 23.35 17.16 5.12
C VAL A 196 23.73 16.99 3.64
N ALA A 197 22.92 16.28 2.84
CA ALA A 197 23.18 16.10 1.42
C ALA A 197 23.18 17.42 0.65
N LYS A 198 22.28 18.35 0.99
CA LYS A 198 22.26 19.71 0.41
C LYS A 198 23.49 20.52 0.81
N ALA A 199 23.91 20.42 2.08
CA ALA A 199 25.04 21.17 2.60
C ALA A 199 26.40 20.66 2.09
N THR A 200 26.56 19.34 1.92
CA THR A 200 27.84 18.73 1.54
C THR A 200 27.93 18.34 0.07
N GLY A 201 26.80 18.21 -0.63
CA GLY A 201 26.74 17.69 -2.01
C GLY A 201 27.02 16.18 -2.13
N GLU A 202 27.26 15.49 -1.00
CA GLU A 202 27.59 14.06 -0.97
C GLU A 202 26.34 13.20 -1.26
N LYS A 203 26.55 12.04 -1.92
CA LYS A 203 25.49 11.08 -2.26
C LYS A 203 25.92 9.65 -1.92
N GLY A 204 24.93 8.76 -1.76
CA GLY A 204 25.14 7.33 -1.54
C GLY A 204 26.03 7.05 -0.32
N LYS A 205 27.02 6.16 -0.49
CA LYS A 205 27.87 5.68 0.62
C LYS A 205 28.62 6.80 1.36
N ALA A 206 29.02 7.86 0.67
CA ALA A 206 29.72 8.99 1.29
C ALA A 206 28.81 9.75 2.26
N LEU A 207 27.55 9.99 1.85
CA LEU A 207 26.53 10.61 2.69
C LEU A 207 26.15 9.73 3.88
N ASP A 208 26.09 8.41 3.69
CA ASP A 208 25.83 7.46 4.79
C ASP A 208 26.95 7.48 5.83
N ALA A 209 28.21 7.47 5.40
CA ALA A 209 29.36 7.57 6.28
C ALA A 209 29.38 8.90 7.05
N ARG A 210 29.05 10.02 6.37
CA ARG A 210 28.93 11.34 7.00
C ARG A 210 27.82 11.37 8.05
N MET A 211 26.66 10.80 7.73
CA MET A 211 25.54 10.70 8.66
C MET A 211 25.90 9.85 9.88
N GLN A 212 26.63 8.75 9.68
CA GLN A 212 27.09 7.89 10.77
C GLN A 212 28.06 8.62 11.70
N ALA A 213 29.03 9.35 11.14
CA ALA A 213 29.97 10.16 11.92
C ALA A 213 29.24 11.28 12.69
N LEU A 214 28.22 11.91 12.10
CA LEU A 214 27.44 12.97 12.73
C LEU A 214 26.57 12.45 13.89
N LEU A 215 26.09 11.21 13.80
CA LEU A 215 25.27 10.57 14.82
C LEU A 215 26.09 9.78 15.86
N GLU A 216 27.41 9.71 15.70
CA GLU A 216 28.28 8.94 16.57
C GLU A 216 28.12 9.40 18.04
N ARG A 217 27.82 8.44 18.92
CA ARG A 217 27.57 8.66 20.37
C ARG A 217 26.38 9.58 20.69
N ALA A 218 25.53 9.90 19.71
CA ALA A 218 24.36 10.77 19.86
C ALA A 218 23.02 10.04 19.67
N THR A 219 23.00 8.70 19.61
CA THR A 219 21.77 7.92 19.42
C THR A 219 21.69 6.71 20.36
N GLU A 220 20.50 6.47 20.89
CA GLU A 220 20.14 5.23 21.58
C GLU A 220 19.29 4.36 20.64
N SER A 221 19.55 3.05 20.64
CA SER A 221 18.78 2.06 19.87
C SER A 221 17.93 1.23 20.84
N LYS A 222 16.61 1.30 20.69
CA LYS A 222 15.69 0.37 21.36
C LYS A 222 15.22 -0.67 20.35
N LEU A 223 15.43 -1.94 20.65
CA LEU A 223 14.87 -3.03 19.84
C LEU A 223 13.38 -3.14 20.19
N SER A 224 12.50 -2.90 19.22
CA SER A 224 11.09 -3.28 19.37
C SER A 224 10.97 -4.80 19.41
N ALA A 225 9.93 -5.33 20.05
CA ALA A 225 9.66 -6.76 20.04
C ALA A 225 9.59 -7.27 18.58
N PRO A 226 10.11 -8.48 18.29
CA PRO A 226 10.02 -9.06 16.96
C PRO A 226 8.55 -9.23 16.57
N SER A 227 8.21 -8.79 15.36
CA SER A 227 6.89 -8.97 14.76
C SER A 227 6.89 -10.17 13.82
N LEU A 228 5.78 -10.90 13.75
CA LEU A 228 5.59 -11.93 12.73
C LEU A 228 5.63 -11.29 11.34
N ALA A 229 6.33 -11.91 10.41
CA ALA A 229 6.43 -11.47 9.02
C ALA A 229 6.46 -12.69 8.10
N ARG A 230 5.76 -12.61 6.97
CA ARG A 230 5.73 -13.67 5.96
C ARG A 230 7.08 -13.80 5.26
N VAL A 231 7.57 -15.02 5.07
CA VAL A 231 8.78 -15.28 4.28
C VAL A 231 8.45 -15.07 2.80
N LYS A 232 9.11 -14.10 2.15
CA LYS A 232 8.97 -13.88 0.70
C LYS A 232 9.59 -15.06 -0.05
N GLY A 233 8.77 -15.95 -0.58
CA GLY A 233 9.21 -17.07 -1.43
C GLY A 233 8.45 -18.39 -1.26
N GLY A 234 7.58 -18.52 -0.24
CA GLY A 234 6.73 -19.70 -0.09
C GLY A 234 5.41 -19.52 -0.83
N GLN A 235 5.37 -19.86 -2.13
CA GLN A 235 4.12 -20.21 -2.78
C GLN A 235 3.73 -21.63 -2.32
N SER A 236 2.52 -21.79 -1.80
CA SER A 236 1.79 -23.07 -1.74
C SER A 236 0.63 -22.98 -2.70
#